data_AF-A0A6N7XNM0-F1
#
_entry.id   AF-A0A6N7XNM0-F1
#
_cell.length_a   1.000
_cell.length_b   1.000
_cell.length_c   1.000
_cell.angle_alpha   90.00
_cell.angle_beta   90.00
_cell.angle_gamma   90.00
#
_symmetry.space_group_name_H-M   'P 1'
#
loop_
_entity.id
_entity.type
_entity.pdbx_description
1 polymer ?
#
loop_
_entity_poly.entity_id
_entity_poly.type
_entity_poly.pdbx_seq_one_letter_code
_entity_poly.pdbx_strand_id
1 'polypeptide(L)'
;MRRSAGSVVLGVALAASMSLGLAGCGGSGESAGGADSAAKADSAAEQAAPKEQQSVAVTVDGAQMATDYQGNPCVVVTYTFTNVSDKDAQAFDTAAYSEVYQNGVQCDLAICDSVDGNSALTKVQAGNSTQVQLAYSVSDTSDVDVKVYPIVNLDNTTLAEKTFTLA
;
A
#
# COMPACT_ATOMS: atom_id res chain seq x y z
N MET A 1 -42.08 -5.57 28.64
CA MET A 1 -42.62 -4.21 28.91
C MET A 1 -41.89 -3.22 28.01
N ARG A 2 -42.66 -2.39 27.31
CA ARG A 2 -42.24 -1.48 26.23
C ARG A 2 -41.65 -0.18 26.80
N ARG A 3 -40.57 0.32 26.20
CA ARG A 3 -40.21 1.76 26.12
C ARG A 3 -39.48 1.97 24.79
N SER A 4 -40.23 2.23 23.71
CA SER A 4 -40.64 3.55 23.21
C SER A 4 -39.51 4.27 22.48
N ALA A 5 -39.71 4.37 21.16
CA ALA A 5 -38.93 5.10 20.18
C ALA A 5 -38.92 6.61 20.44
N GLY A 6 -37.90 7.28 19.90
CA GLY A 6 -37.79 8.74 19.83
C GLY A 6 -36.83 9.13 18.72
N SER A 7 -37.27 9.00 17.46
CA SER A 7 -36.60 9.60 16.31
C SER A 7 -36.91 11.09 16.29
N VAL A 8 -35.89 11.94 16.34
CA VAL A 8 -36.02 13.38 16.05
C VAL A 8 -35.29 13.65 14.75
N VAL A 9 -36.05 13.74 13.67
CA VAL A 9 -35.63 14.31 12.39
C VAL A 9 -35.88 15.81 12.50
N LEU A 10 -34.83 16.62 12.37
CA LEU A 10 -34.98 18.06 12.12
C LEU A 10 -34.04 18.44 10.98
N GLY A 11 -34.61 18.46 9.77
CA GLY A 11 -34.00 19.08 8.61
C GLY A 11 -34.21 20.59 8.66
N VAL A 12 -33.17 21.35 8.34
CA VAL A 12 -33.29 22.72 7.83
C VAL A 12 -32.29 22.84 6.68
N ALA A 13 -32.83 22.89 5.46
CA ALA A 13 -32.14 23.37 4.28
C ALA A 13 -32.53 24.85 4.08
N LEU A 14 -31.54 25.73 3.91
CA LEU A 14 -31.73 27.04 3.28
C LEU A 14 -30.48 27.48 2.53
N ALA A 15 -30.73 28.06 1.37
CA ALA A 15 -29.87 28.21 0.20
C ALA A 15 -29.24 29.59 0.05
N ALA A 16 -28.30 29.68 -0.92
CA ALA A 16 -27.89 30.86 -1.70
C ALA A 16 -27.25 32.03 -0.91
N SER A 17 -26.31 32.83 -1.38
CA SER A 17 -25.65 33.13 -2.67
C SER A 17 -24.61 34.24 -2.35
N MET A 18 -23.62 34.46 -3.21
CA MET A 18 -23.20 35.79 -3.74
C MET A 18 -21.71 35.80 -4.13
N SER A 19 -21.50 36.13 -5.40
CA SER A 19 -20.25 36.29 -6.12
C SER A 19 -19.88 37.77 -6.26
N LEU A 20 -18.64 38.14 -5.97
CA LEU A 20 -17.92 39.32 -6.49
C LEU A 20 -16.42 38.91 -6.52
N GLY A 21 -15.66 38.94 -7.62
CA GLY A 21 -15.65 39.89 -8.71
C GLY A 21 -14.47 40.85 -8.51
N LEU A 22 -13.23 40.43 -8.82
CA LEU A 22 -12.11 41.37 -9.02
C LEU A 22 -11.83 41.48 -10.52
N ALA A 23 -12.38 42.54 -11.11
CA ALA A 23 -11.97 43.06 -12.40
C ALA A 23 -10.68 43.86 -12.22
N GLY A 24 -9.58 43.39 -12.84
CA GLY A 24 -8.39 44.18 -13.08
C GLY A 24 -8.36 44.60 -14.55
N CYS A 25 -8.59 45.88 -14.80
CA CYS A 25 -8.46 46.52 -16.11
C CYS A 25 -7.13 47.28 -16.14
N GLY A 26 -6.38 47.20 -17.25
CA GLY A 26 -5.30 48.14 -17.50
C GLY A 26 -4.37 47.70 -18.63
N GLY A 27 -4.70 48.07 -19.87
CA GLY A 27 -3.77 47.96 -21.00
C GLY A 27 -4.44 47.97 -22.36
N SER A 28 -4.85 49.15 -22.83
CA SER A 28 -5.37 49.42 -24.17
C SER A 28 -4.39 49.06 -25.28
N GLY A 29 -4.91 48.58 -26.41
CA GLY A 29 -4.19 48.58 -27.69
C GLY A 29 -4.72 47.55 -28.68
N GLU A 30 -5.67 47.94 -29.51
CA GLU A 30 -6.12 47.15 -30.65
C GLU A 30 -5.65 47.84 -31.94
N SER A 31 -4.87 47.14 -32.77
CA SER A 31 -4.93 47.27 -34.23
C SER A 31 -4.21 46.12 -34.93
N ALA A 32 -4.77 45.74 -36.08
CA ALA A 32 -4.61 44.48 -36.77
C ALA A 32 -3.37 44.37 -37.70
N GLY A 33 -2.95 43.12 -37.94
CA GLY A 33 -2.50 42.65 -39.26
C GLY A 33 -1.07 42.13 -39.38
N GLY A 34 -0.94 40.85 -39.76
CA GLY A 34 0.17 40.33 -40.58
C GLY A 34 1.08 39.26 -39.95
N ALA A 35 1.13 38.10 -40.62
CA ALA A 35 1.99 36.92 -40.43
C ALA A 35 3.49 37.26 -40.17
N ASP A 36 4.30 36.46 -39.49
CA ASP A 36 4.68 35.07 -39.80
C ASP A 36 5.49 34.45 -38.63
N SER A 37 5.43 33.12 -38.53
CA SER A 37 6.33 32.15 -37.89
C SER A 37 7.26 32.58 -36.75
N ALA A 38 6.99 32.05 -35.55
CA ALA A 38 8.03 31.44 -34.72
C ALA A 38 7.39 30.43 -33.75
N ALA A 39 7.57 29.16 -34.06
CA ALA A 39 7.28 28.05 -33.16
C ALA A 39 8.05 28.24 -31.85
N LYS A 40 7.34 28.54 -30.76
CA LYS A 40 7.86 28.35 -29.41
C LYS A 40 7.36 27.01 -28.92
N ALA A 41 8.21 26.00 -29.10
CA ALA A 41 8.06 24.70 -28.45
C ALA A 41 7.97 24.97 -26.94
N ASP A 42 6.77 24.82 -26.39
CA ASP A 42 6.56 24.74 -24.96
C ASP A 42 7.00 23.33 -24.56
N SER A 43 8.29 23.21 -24.22
CA SER A 43 8.81 22.03 -23.54
C SER A 43 8.12 21.99 -22.18
N ALA A 44 7.00 21.26 -22.11
CA ALA A 44 6.50 20.68 -20.88
C ALA A 44 7.60 19.73 -20.37
N ALA A 45 8.53 20.27 -19.59
CA ALA A 45 9.39 19.48 -18.75
C ALA A 45 8.47 18.82 -17.73
N GLU A 46 8.12 17.56 -18.01
CA GLU A 46 7.52 16.67 -17.04
C GLU A 46 8.53 16.55 -15.89
N GLN A 47 8.30 17.34 -14.84
CA GLN A 47 9.07 17.25 -13.62
C GLN A 47 8.72 15.91 -13.00
N ALA A 48 9.56 14.91 -13.27
CA ALA A 48 9.45 13.59 -12.66
C ALA A 48 9.33 13.80 -11.14
N ALA A 49 8.21 13.35 -10.58
CA ALA A 49 8.03 13.35 -9.14
C ALA A 49 9.23 12.61 -8.50
N PRO A 50 9.77 13.07 -7.36
CA PRO A 50 10.82 12.35 -6.66
C PRO A 50 10.40 10.89 -6.46
N LYS A 51 11.23 9.93 -6.90
CA LYS A 51 11.02 8.54 -6.51
C LYS A 51 11.17 8.47 -4.99
N GLU A 52 10.06 8.22 -4.30
CA GLU A 52 10.05 7.93 -2.86
C GLU A 52 11.02 6.78 -2.60
N GLN A 53 12.08 7.07 -1.83
CA GLN A 53 13.01 6.03 -1.42
C GLN A 53 12.32 5.16 -0.37
N GLN A 54 12.36 3.84 -0.57
CA GLN A 54 11.74 2.89 0.35
C GLN A 54 12.38 2.98 1.74
N SER A 55 11.55 3.08 2.79
CA SER A 55 11.99 3.15 4.19
C SER A 55 12.35 1.80 4.79
N VAL A 56 11.97 0.72 4.11
CA VAL A 56 12.16 -0.66 4.55
C VAL A 56 12.69 -1.54 3.41
N ALA A 57 13.38 -2.61 3.79
CA ALA A 57 13.79 -3.68 2.88
C ALA A 57 13.29 -5.02 3.41
N VAL A 58 12.88 -5.91 2.51
CA VAL A 58 12.39 -7.25 2.86
C VAL A 58 13.05 -8.28 1.97
N THR A 59 13.37 -9.45 2.52
CA THR A 59 13.65 -10.67 1.74
C THR A 59 12.60 -11.73 2.04
N VAL A 60 12.33 -12.60 1.06
CA VAL A 60 11.49 -13.79 1.24
C VAL A 60 12.40 -15.01 1.35
N ASP A 61 12.58 -15.51 2.57
CA ASP A 61 13.66 -16.43 2.90
C ASP A 61 13.27 -17.88 2.64
N GLY A 62 12.04 -18.26 3.03
CA GLY A 62 11.56 -19.63 2.92
C GLY A 62 10.04 -19.75 2.98
N ALA A 63 9.54 -20.91 2.57
CA ALA A 63 8.15 -21.33 2.72
C ALA A 63 8.13 -22.79 3.19
N GLN A 64 7.30 -23.11 4.18
CA GLN A 64 7.18 -24.45 4.73
C GLN A 64 5.72 -24.82 4.95
N MET A 65 5.32 -26.02 4.51
CA MET A 65 3.99 -26.56 4.78
C MET A 65 3.76 -26.78 6.28
N ALA A 66 2.54 -26.50 6.73
CA ALA A 66 2.06 -26.67 8.09
C ALA A 66 0.54 -26.90 8.12
N THR A 67 -0.04 -26.97 9.31
CA THR A 67 -1.49 -27.02 9.53
C THR A 67 -1.94 -25.82 10.37
N ASP A 68 -3.05 -25.21 9.99
CA ASP A 68 -3.67 -24.15 10.78
C ASP A 68 -4.27 -24.72 12.09
N TYR A 69 -4.78 -23.84 12.95
CA TYR A 69 -5.40 -24.21 14.23
C TYR A 69 -6.64 -25.12 14.09
N GLN A 70 -7.24 -25.22 12.89
CA GLN A 70 -8.38 -26.08 12.56
C GLN A 70 -7.94 -27.40 11.90
N GLY A 71 -6.65 -27.59 11.64
CA GLY A 71 -6.10 -28.75 10.94
C GLY A 71 -6.14 -28.67 9.42
N ASN A 72 -6.47 -27.52 8.83
CA ASN A 72 -6.41 -27.30 7.39
C ASN A 72 -4.97 -27.02 6.94
N PRO A 73 -4.59 -27.36 5.70
CA PRO A 73 -3.27 -27.05 5.19
C PRO A 73 -3.01 -25.54 5.11
N CYS A 74 -1.81 -25.13 5.52
CA CYS A 74 -1.31 -23.77 5.36
C CYS A 74 0.19 -23.80 4.99
N VAL A 75 0.71 -22.69 4.50
CA VAL A 75 2.14 -22.47 4.30
C VAL A 75 2.61 -21.34 5.22
N VAL A 76 3.68 -21.59 5.97
CA VAL A 76 4.38 -20.57 6.74
C VAL A 76 5.46 -19.97 5.85
N VAL A 77 5.35 -18.68 5.55
CA VAL A 77 6.37 -17.92 4.82
C VAL A 77 7.22 -17.15 5.82
N THR A 78 8.54 -17.28 5.68
CA THR A 78 9.54 -16.58 6.51
C THR A 78 10.15 -15.42 5.73
N TYR A 79 10.19 -14.26 6.35
CA TYR A 79 10.75 -13.03 5.80
C TYR A 79 11.82 -12.48 6.72
N THR A 80 12.79 -11.76 6.16
CA THR A 80 13.66 -10.86 6.93
C THR A 80 13.24 -9.43 6.63
N PHE A 81 12.72 -8.75 7.65
CA PHE A 81 12.34 -7.34 7.60
C PHE A 81 13.47 -6.47 8.14
N THR A 82 13.85 -5.42 7.40
CA THR A 82 14.89 -4.46 7.80
C THR A 82 14.35 -3.04 7.73
N ASN A 83 14.50 -2.29 8.83
CA ASN A 83 14.26 -0.84 8.83
C ASN A 83 15.53 -0.15 8.30
N VAL A 84 15.50 0.29 7.04
CA VAL A 84 16.64 0.98 6.39
C VAL A 84 16.53 2.49 6.43
N SER A 85 15.48 3.02 7.07
CA SER A 85 15.35 4.44 7.35
C SER A 85 16.31 4.89 8.45
N ASP A 86 16.42 6.21 8.61
CA ASP A 86 17.09 6.89 9.72
C ASP A 86 16.09 7.39 10.79
N LYS A 87 14.86 6.86 10.77
CA LYS A 87 13.72 7.34 11.57
C LYS A 87 13.37 6.39 12.72
N ASP A 88 12.19 6.61 13.29
CA ASP A 88 11.62 5.80 14.36
C ASP A 88 11.54 4.31 14.00
N ALA A 89 11.39 3.48 15.04
CA ALA A 89 11.22 2.05 14.85
C ALA A 89 9.94 1.73 14.06
N GLN A 90 10.08 0.86 13.06
CA GLN A 90 8.99 0.41 12.19
C GLN A 90 8.73 -1.07 12.41
N ALA A 91 7.51 -1.52 12.16
CA ALA A 91 7.16 -2.93 12.15
C ALA A 91 6.74 -3.35 10.74
N PHE A 92 6.78 -4.64 10.44
CA PHE A 92 6.40 -5.15 9.13
C PHE A 92 4.95 -4.76 8.81
N ASP A 93 4.02 -4.95 9.75
CA ASP A 93 2.58 -4.69 9.60
C ASP A 93 2.19 -3.25 9.23
N THR A 94 3.06 -2.29 9.54
CA THR A 94 2.82 -0.85 9.38
C THR A 94 3.64 -0.24 8.25
N ALA A 95 4.63 -0.97 7.74
CA ALA A 95 5.53 -0.48 6.69
C ALA A 95 5.47 -1.30 5.41
N ALA A 96 5.07 -2.57 5.48
CA ALA A 96 4.96 -3.48 4.36
C ALA A 96 3.71 -4.37 4.46
N TYR A 97 3.36 -4.99 3.34
CA TYR A 97 2.39 -6.08 3.33
C TYR A 97 2.83 -7.12 2.29
N SER A 98 2.37 -8.34 2.50
CA SER A 98 2.66 -9.46 1.61
C SER A 98 1.39 -10.01 1.00
N GLU A 99 1.48 -10.38 -0.27
CA GLU A 99 0.46 -11.11 -0.99
C GLU A 99 1.05 -12.47 -1.38
N VAL A 100 0.34 -13.54 -1.06
CA VAL A 100 0.69 -14.89 -1.47
C VAL A 100 -0.40 -15.37 -2.39
N TYR A 101 -0.03 -15.82 -3.59
CA TYR A 101 -0.95 -16.36 -4.56
C TYR A 101 -0.68 -17.84 -4.76
N GLN A 102 -1.74 -18.64 -4.82
CA GLN A 102 -1.69 -20.04 -5.26
C GLN A 102 -2.69 -20.21 -6.39
N ASN A 103 -2.25 -20.84 -7.50
CA ASN A 103 -3.12 -21.08 -8.66
C ASN A 103 -3.82 -19.81 -9.19
N GLY A 104 -3.17 -18.65 -9.04
CA GLY A 104 -3.70 -17.34 -9.46
C GLY A 104 -4.73 -16.71 -8.50
N VAL A 105 -4.96 -17.28 -7.32
CA VAL A 105 -5.86 -16.76 -6.28
C VAL A 105 -5.04 -16.35 -5.06
N GLN A 106 -5.36 -15.19 -4.46
CA GLN A 106 -4.71 -14.74 -3.24
C GLN A 106 -5.11 -15.63 -2.05
N CYS A 107 -4.11 -16.12 -1.33
CA CYS A 107 -4.26 -16.89 -0.10
C CYS A 107 -4.63 -15.95 1.06
N ASP A 108 -5.52 -16.42 1.94
CA ASP A 108 -5.87 -15.71 3.16
C ASP A 108 -4.81 -15.96 4.24
N LEU A 109 -4.66 -15.02 5.18
CA LEU A 109 -3.87 -15.29 6.39
C LEU A 109 -4.49 -16.44 7.19
N ALA A 110 -3.65 -17.35 7.63
CA ALA A 110 -3.99 -18.47 8.50
C ALA A 110 -3.40 -18.25 9.90
N ILE A 111 -4.01 -18.90 10.89
CA ILE A 111 -3.49 -18.93 12.26
C ILE A 111 -2.86 -20.31 12.48
N CYS A 112 -1.57 -20.34 12.80
CA CYS A 112 -0.83 -21.58 13.07
C CYS A 112 -0.12 -21.48 14.42
N ASP A 113 -0.25 -22.50 15.27
CA ASP A 113 0.36 -22.52 16.60
C ASP A 113 1.89 -22.60 16.55
N SER A 114 2.46 -22.99 15.41
CA SER A 114 3.91 -23.16 15.24
C SER A 114 4.67 -21.85 14.94
N VAL A 115 3.96 -20.73 14.81
CA VAL A 115 4.55 -19.42 14.49
C VAL A 115 4.17 -18.37 15.53
N ASP A 116 5.06 -17.41 15.75
CA ASP A 116 4.72 -16.22 16.52
C ASP A 116 3.84 -15.30 15.66
N GLY A 117 2.53 -15.34 15.93
CA GLY A 117 1.52 -14.50 15.27
C GLY A 117 1.73 -12.99 15.47
N ASN A 118 2.61 -12.58 16.39
CA ASN A 118 2.95 -11.17 16.60
C ASN A 118 4.28 -10.76 15.94
N SER A 119 4.98 -11.67 15.25
CA SER A 119 6.29 -11.37 14.67
C SER A 119 6.26 -10.15 13.73
N ALA A 120 5.18 -9.98 12.96
CA ALA A 120 4.97 -8.82 12.09
C ALA A 120 4.74 -7.48 12.82
N LEU A 121 4.35 -7.51 14.10
CA LEU A 121 4.14 -6.33 14.95
C LEU A 121 5.43 -5.88 15.65
N THR A 122 6.52 -6.65 15.51
CA THR A 122 7.80 -6.36 16.16
C THR A 122 8.38 -5.06 15.63
N LYS A 123 8.58 -4.08 16.52
CA LYS A 123 9.23 -2.81 16.17
C LYS A 123 10.74 -2.99 16.03
N VAL A 124 11.26 -2.61 14.88
CA VAL A 124 12.67 -2.69 14.49
C VAL A 124 13.23 -1.28 14.38
N GLN A 125 14.27 -1.00 15.16
CA GLN A 125 15.00 0.27 15.12
C GLN A 125 15.75 0.42 13.78
N ALA A 126 16.00 1.66 13.38
CA ALA A 126 16.81 1.99 12.21
C ALA A 126 18.11 1.17 12.15
N GLY A 127 18.43 0.63 10.95
CA GLY A 127 19.62 -0.16 10.69
C GLY A 127 19.59 -1.61 11.19
N ASN A 128 18.48 -2.07 11.76
CA ASN A 128 18.34 -3.44 12.27
C ASN A 128 17.34 -4.27 11.46
N SER A 129 17.37 -5.58 11.67
CA SER A 129 16.49 -6.55 11.05
C SER A 129 15.83 -7.48 12.06
N THR A 130 14.67 -8.03 11.71
CA THR A 130 14.02 -9.12 12.44
C THR A 130 13.48 -10.16 11.46
N GLN A 131 13.31 -11.39 11.93
CA GLN A 131 12.54 -12.40 11.22
C GLN A 131 11.04 -12.16 11.45
N VAL A 132 10.25 -12.33 10.39
CA VAL A 132 8.78 -12.30 10.40
C VAL A 132 8.28 -13.61 9.83
N GLN A 133 7.26 -14.20 10.45
CA GLN A 133 6.61 -15.41 9.96
C GLN A 133 5.10 -15.17 9.86
N LEU A 134 4.56 -15.42 8.68
CA LEU A 134 3.12 -15.34 8.41
C LEU A 134 2.66 -16.65 7.78
N ALA A 135 1.52 -17.16 8.24
CA ALA A 135 0.91 -18.35 7.67
C ALA A 135 -0.20 -17.95 6.69
N TYR A 136 -0.34 -18.71 5.61
CA TYR A 136 -1.36 -18.51 4.58
C TYR A 136 -2.10 -19.81 4.26
N SER A 137 -3.40 -19.73 4.07
CA SER A 137 -4.21 -20.89 3.67
C SER A 137 -3.87 -21.32 2.23
N VAL A 138 -3.73 -22.63 2.01
CA VAL A 138 -3.44 -23.20 0.69
C VAL A 138 -4.41 -24.35 0.40
N SER A 139 -4.74 -24.58 -0.86
CA SER A 139 -5.65 -25.66 -1.26
C SER A 139 -4.95 -27.00 -1.43
N ASP A 140 -3.67 -26.96 -1.80
CA ASP A 140 -2.86 -28.11 -2.17
C ASP A 140 -1.35 -27.76 -2.14
N THR A 141 -0.50 -28.61 -2.72
CA THR A 141 0.96 -28.46 -2.76
C THR A 141 1.47 -27.82 -4.06
N SER A 142 0.62 -27.13 -4.83
CA SER A 142 1.08 -26.35 -5.98
C SER A 142 1.93 -25.17 -5.50
N ASP A 143 2.78 -24.67 -6.39
CA ASP A 143 3.65 -23.53 -6.12
C ASP A 143 2.87 -22.31 -5.60
N VAL A 144 3.52 -21.54 -4.74
CA VAL A 144 3.03 -20.25 -4.26
C VAL A 144 3.93 -19.11 -4.73
N ASP A 145 3.31 -18.03 -5.19
CA ASP A 145 3.97 -16.80 -5.57
C ASP A 145 3.84 -15.79 -4.45
N VAL A 146 4.97 -15.44 -3.81
CA VAL A 146 5.01 -14.47 -2.72
C VAL A 146 5.50 -13.14 -3.26
N LYS A 147 4.75 -12.07 -2.99
CA LYS A 147 5.13 -10.69 -3.30
C LYS A 147 5.02 -9.85 -2.04
N VAL A 148 5.98 -8.95 -1.86
CA VAL A 148 6.01 -8.02 -0.73
C VAL A 148 6.05 -6.62 -1.27
N TYR A 149 5.21 -5.75 -0.72
CA TYR A 149 5.05 -4.38 -1.12
C TYR A 149 5.25 -3.45 0.07
N PRO A 150 5.74 -2.22 -0.14
CA PRO A 150 5.66 -1.19 0.89
C PRO A 150 4.20 -0.75 1.07
N ILE A 151 3.81 -0.27 2.24
CA ILE A 151 2.45 0.27 2.46
C ILE A 151 2.23 1.55 1.64
N VAL A 152 3.26 2.39 1.53
CA VAL A 152 3.26 3.54 0.61
C VAL A 152 3.78 3.06 -0.74
N ASN A 153 2.86 2.70 -1.63
CA ASN A 153 3.19 2.15 -2.94
C ASN A 153 2.37 2.80 -4.06
N LEU A 154 2.88 3.91 -4.60
CA LEU A 154 2.18 4.65 -5.65
C LEU A 154 2.48 4.13 -7.06
N ASP A 155 3.57 3.38 -7.22
CA ASP A 155 4.08 2.90 -8.52
C ASP A 155 4.05 1.37 -8.65
N ASN A 156 3.39 0.67 -7.72
CA ASN A 156 3.29 -0.79 -7.65
C ASN A 156 4.65 -1.51 -7.59
N THR A 157 5.69 -0.86 -7.07
CA THR A 157 7.01 -1.48 -6.89
C THR A 157 6.98 -2.50 -5.76
N THR A 158 7.56 -3.68 -6.01
CA THR A 158 7.78 -4.71 -4.98
C THR A 158 9.08 -4.49 -4.21
N LEU A 159 9.06 -4.83 -2.92
CA LEU A 159 10.25 -4.95 -2.08
C LEU A 159 10.95 -6.30 -2.32
N ALA A 160 10.16 -7.36 -2.52
CA ALA A 160 10.66 -8.69 -2.84
C ALA A 160 9.59 -9.54 -3.54
N GLU A 161 10.03 -10.46 -4.38
CA GLU A 161 9.19 -11.47 -5.01
C GLU A 161 9.91 -12.82 -5.03
N LYS A 162 9.19 -13.91 -4.76
CA LYS A 162 9.75 -15.26 -4.83
C LYS A 162 8.65 -16.31 -4.99
N THR A 163 8.89 -17.27 -5.87
CA THR A 163 8.06 -18.47 -6.01
C THR A 163 8.66 -19.61 -5.20
N PHE A 164 7.81 -20.38 -4.52
CA PHE A 164 8.21 -21.60 -3.80
C PHE A 164 7.40 -22.79 -4.28
N THR A 165 8.09 -23.90 -4.54
CA THR A 165 7.43 -25.20 -4.67
C THR A 165 7.15 -25.78 -3.29
N LEU A 166 5.91 -26.22 -3.08
CA LEU A 166 5.47 -26.84 -1.84
C LEU A 166 5.66 -28.37 -1.97
N ALA A 167 6.33 -28.97 -0.99
CA ALA A 167 6.64 -30.40 -0.94
C ALA A 167 6.03 -31.05 0.32
#